data_AF-A0A379SV11-F1
#
_entry.id   AF-A0A379SV11-F1
#
_cell.length_a   1.000
_cell.length_b   1.000
_cell.length_c   1.000
_cell.angle_alpha   90.00
_cell.angle_beta   90.00
_cell.angle_gamma   90.00
#
_symmetry.space_group_name_H-M   'P 1'
#
loop_
_entity.id
_entity.type
_entity.pdbx_description
1 polymer ?
#
loop_
_entity_poly.entity_id
_entity_poly.type
_entity_poly.pdbx_seq_one_letter_code
_entity_poly.pdbx_strand_id
1 'polypeptide(L)'
;MLCDPGGTLVYSTCTLNRQENEAVCLWLKETYTDAVEFLPLNDLFPDADRALTPEGFLHVFPQIYDCEGFFVARLRKISSLPALPAPTYKVGNFPFIPLKGREALHITQAASAVGLLWDENLRLWQREKEVWLFPAAIESLIGKVRFSRLGIKLAESHNKGYRWQHEATVALACPNHAHALELSPQEAEEWYRGRDIYPQTIPAVDDVLVTFQYQPLGLAKRIGSRIKNSYPRELVRDGKLFTSNV
;
A
#
# COMPACT_ATOMS: atom_id res chain seq x y z
N MET A 1 -18.50 14.53 -7.37
CA MET A 1 -18.34 15.55 -6.31
C MET A 1 -16.93 15.61 -5.72
N LEU A 2 -16.35 14.49 -5.28
CA LEU A 2 -15.02 14.47 -4.63
C LEU A 2 -13.82 14.68 -5.57
N CYS A 3 -13.99 14.42 -6.87
CA CYS A 3 -12.99 14.72 -7.87
C CYS A 3 -12.91 16.23 -8.08
N ASP A 4 -11.72 16.81 -8.07
CA ASP A 4 -11.49 18.22 -8.41
C ASP A 4 -11.68 18.46 -9.92
N PRO A 5 -12.03 19.69 -10.35
CA PRO A 5 -12.01 20.04 -11.77
C PRO A 5 -10.63 19.75 -12.38
N GLY A 6 -10.62 19.17 -13.58
CA GLY A 6 -9.45 18.60 -14.26
C GLY A 6 -9.13 17.16 -13.86
N GLY A 7 -9.67 16.67 -12.73
CA GLY A 7 -9.43 15.32 -12.23
C GLY A 7 -10.09 14.24 -13.09
N THR A 8 -9.53 13.03 -13.00
CA THR A 8 -10.03 11.84 -13.71
C THR A 8 -10.77 10.92 -12.75
N LEU A 9 -11.93 10.43 -13.20
CA LEU A 9 -12.69 9.35 -12.59
C LEU A 9 -12.60 8.13 -13.51
N VAL A 10 -12.17 7.00 -12.95
CA VAL A 10 -12.27 5.69 -13.62
C VAL A 10 -13.47 4.98 -13.01
N TYR A 11 -14.42 4.61 -13.84
CA TYR A 11 -15.55 3.77 -13.47
C TYR A 11 -15.36 2.39 -14.08
N SER A 12 -15.61 1.34 -13.29
CA SER A 12 -15.39 -0.02 -13.76
C SER A 12 -16.26 -1.04 -13.04
N THR A 13 -16.62 -2.11 -13.74
CA THR A 13 -17.40 -3.22 -13.21
C THR A 13 -16.90 -4.55 -13.79
N CYS A 14 -17.19 -5.65 -13.09
CA CYS A 14 -17.00 -7.02 -13.61
C CYS A 14 -18.28 -7.62 -14.21
N THR A 15 -19.25 -6.77 -14.59
CA THR A 15 -20.47 -7.19 -15.29
C THR A 15 -20.43 -6.78 -16.75
N LEU A 16 -21.18 -7.50 -17.59
CA LEU A 16 -21.23 -7.28 -19.05
C LEU A 16 -22.54 -6.63 -19.51
N ASN A 17 -23.48 -6.37 -18.60
CA ASN A 17 -24.74 -5.75 -18.99
C ASN A 17 -24.58 -4.24 -19.13
N ARG A 18 -25.24 -3.68 -20.15
CA ARG A 18 -25.15 -2.25 -20.43
C ARG A 18 -25.84 -1.36 -19.40
N GLN A 19 -26.76 -1.92 -18.60
CA GLN A 19 -27.53 -1.16 -17.61
C GLN A 19 -26.64 -0.70 -16.46
N GLU A 20 -25.70 -1.54 -16.04
CA GLU A 20 -24.71 -1.19 -15.01
C GLU A 20 -23.49 -0.46 -15.60
N ASN A 21 -23.29 -0.51 -16.93
CA ASN A 21 -22.08 0.00 -17.58
C ASN A 21 -22.31 1.31 -18.34
N GLU A 22 -22.57 1.23 -19.65
CA GLU A 22 -22.74 2.39 -20.52
C GLU A 22 -23.88 3.29 -20.02
N ALA A 23 -24.99 2.72 -19.58
CA ALA A 23 -26.13 3.49 -19.10
C ALA A 23 -25.79 4.33 -17.86
N VAL A 24 -24.98 3.82 -16.92
CA VAL A 24 -24.53 4.58 -15.74
C VAL A 24 -23.64 5.75 -16.15
N CYS A 25 -22.71 5.52 -17.08
CA CYS A 25 -21.80 6.56 -17.56
C CYS A 25 -22.54 7.65 -18.35
N LEU A 26 -23.47 7.24 -19.23
CA LEU A 26 -24.31 8.13 -20.01
C LEU A 26 -25.24 8.94 -19.11
N TRP A 27 -25.88 8.32 -18.13
CA TRP A 27 -26.70 9.01 -17.12
C TRP A 27 -25.90 10.07 -16.36
N LEU A 28 -24.66 9.75 -15.96
CA LEU A 28 -23.81 10.71 -15.25
C LEU A 28 -23.46 11.91 -16.14
N LYS A 29 -23.19 11.69 -17.43
CA LYS A 29 -22.92 12.76 -18.39
C LYS A 29 -24.17 13.59 -18.67
N GLU A 30 -25.34 12.98 -18.84
CA GLU A 30 -26.60 13.70 -19.02
C GLU A 30 -26.93 14.58 -17.79
N THR A 31 -26.82 14.01 -16.59
CA THR A 31 -27.09 14.71 -15.32
C THR A 31 -26.15 15.91 -15.11
N TYR A 32 -24.90 15.81 -15.58
CA TYR A 32 -23.87 16.83 -15.41
C TYR A 32 -23.23 17.22 -16.75
N THR A 33 -24.09 17.60 -17.71
CA THR A 33 -23.73 17.80 -19.13
C THR A 33 -22.49 18.68 -19.33
N ASP A 34 -22.38 19.79 -18.60
CA ASP A 34 -21.27 20.74 -18.73
C ASP A 34 -20.10 20.49 -17.75
N ALA A 35 -20.10 19.32 -17.09
CA ALA A 35 -19.09 18.98 -16.09
C ALA A 35 -18.40 17.63 -16.33
N VAL A 36 -18.85 16.84 -17.31
CA VAL A 36 -18.33 15.50 -17.57
C VAL A 36 -17.92 15.32 -19.02
N GLU A 37 -16.64 15.01 -19.21
CA GLU A 37 -16.06 14.64 -20.50
C GLU A 37 -15.69 13.14 -20.47
N PHE A 38 -16.00 12.41 -21.54
CA PHE A 38 -15.48 11.05 -21.72
C PHE A 38 -14.10 11.13 -22.39
N LEU A 39 -13.13 10.40 -21.85
CA LEU A 39 -11.79 10.32 -22.40
C LEU A 39 -11.59 8.94 -23.04
N PRO A 40 -11.59 8.84 -24.38
CA PRO A 40 -11.46 7.57 -25.09
C PRO A 40 -10.26 6.74 -24.63
N LEU A 41 -10.41 5.42 -24.64
CA LEU A 41 -9.41 4.44 -24.21
C LEU A 41 -8.80 3.64 -25.37
N ASN A 42 -9.06 4.05 -26.61
CA ASN A 42 -8.57 3.39 -27.83
C ASN A 42 -7.04 3.28 -27.91
N ASP A 43 -6.31 4.21 -27.27
CA ASP A 43 -4.84 4.22 -27.26
C ASP A 43 -4.25 3.75 -25.92
N LEU A 44 -5.04 3.11 -25.05
CA LEU A 44 -4.57 2.69 -23.73
C LEU A 44 -3.48 1.60 -23.83
N PHE A 45 -3.61 0.70 -24.80
CA PHE A 45 -2.66 -0.36 -25.12
C PHE A 45 -2.89 -0.84 -26.58
N PRO A 46 -1.94 -1.55 -27.20
CA PRO A 46 -2.14 -2.13 -28.53
C PRO A 46 -3.39 -3.02 -28.59
N ASP A 47 -4.18 -2.90 -29.66
CA ASP A 47 -5.43 -3.64 -29.87
C ASP A 47 -6.61 -3.28 -28.95
N ALA A 48 -6.52 -2.20 -28.14
CA ALA A 48 -7.63 -1.77 -27.28
C ALA A 48 -8.94 -1.46 -28.05
N ASP A 49 -8.83 -1.12 -29.33
CA ASP A 49 -9.95 -0.91 -30.26
C ASP A 49 -10.87 -2.14 -30.40
N ARG A 50 -10.36 -3.35 -30.17
CA ARG A 50 -11.14 -4.60 -30.25
C ARG A 50 -12.28 -4.68 -29.22
N ALA A 51 -12.19 -3.92 -28.13
CA ALA A 51 -13.21 -3.84 -27.08
C ALA A 51 -13.83 -2.43 -26.95
N LEU A 52 -13.54 -1.53 -27.90
CA LEU A 52 -13.91 -0.12 -27.80
C LEU A 52 -15.40 0.09 -28.09
N THR A 53 -16.08 0.81 -27.21
CA THR A 53 -17.44 1.29 -27.46
C THR A 53 -17.43 2.60 -28.26
N PRO A 54 -18.53 2.98 -28.92
CA PRO A 54 -18.62 4.26 -29.63
C PRO A 54 -18.30 5.50 -28.77
N GLU A 55 -18.57 5.43 -27.46
CA GLU A 55 -18.29 6.48 -26.48
C GLU A 55 -16.82 6.55 -26.06
N GLY A 56 -16.01 5.56 -26.46
CA GLY A 56 -14.60 5.44 -26.12
C GLY A 56 -14.31 4.65 -24.85
N PHE A 57 -15.28 3.87 -24.35
CA PHE A 57 -15.09 2.96 -23.21
C PHE A 57 -14.50 1.62 -23.67
N LEU A 58 -14.01 0.82 -22.73
CA LEU A 58 -13.65 -0.58 -23.00
C LEU A 58 -14.73 -1.49 -22.42
N HIS A 59 -15.42 -2.22 -23.28
CA HIS A 59 -16.35 -3.28 -22.92
C HIS A 59 -15.74 -4.63 -23.31
N VAL A 60 -14.97 -5.19 -22.39
CA VAL A 60 -14.17 -6.39 -22.60
C VAL A 60 -15.02 -7.63 -22.36
N PHE A 61 -15.37 -8.33 -23.43
CA PHE A 61 -15.93 -9.68 -23.33
C PHE A 61 -14.82 -10.73 -23.20
N PRO A 62 -15.03 -11.83 -22.46
CA PRO A 62 -13.99 -12.82 -22.17
C PRO A 62 -13.19 -13.29 -23.39
N GLN A 63 -13.88 -13.54 -24.50
CA GLN A 63 -13.29 -14.05 -25.74
C GLN A 63 -12.41 -13.04 -26.50
N ILE A 64 -12.39 -11.76 -26.12
CA ILE A 64 -11.59 -10.75 -26.83
C ILE A 64 -10.10 -10.93 -26.51
N TYR A 65 -9.76 -11.13 -25.23
CA TYR A 65 -8.37 -11.23 -24.76
C TYR A 65 -8.09 -12.47 -23.91
N ASP A 66 -8.97 -13.47 -23.93
CA ASP A 66 -8.85 -14.70 -23.13
C ASP A 66 -8.70 -14.41 -21.62
N CYS A 67 -9.58 -13.54 -21.13
CA CYS A 67 -9.60 -13.07 -19.74
C CYS A 67 -11.03 -13.05 -19.17
N GLU A 68 -11.19 -12.57 -17.94
CA GLU A 68 -12.52 -12.31 -17.40
C GLU A 68 -13.20 -11.14 -18.11
N GLY A 69 -14.54 -11.10 -18.07
CA GLY A 69 -15.33 -10.01 -18.62
C GLY A 69 -15.26 -8.77 -17.74
N PHE A 70 -15.05 -7.59 -18.32
CA PHE A 70 -14.91 -6.35 -17.56
C PHE A 70 -15.30 -5.10 -18.37
N PHE A 71 -15.72 -4.05 -17.68
CA PHE A 71 -16.02 -2.75 -18.27
C PHE A 71 -15.19 -1.65 -17.65
N VAL A 72 -14.66 -0.73 -18.45
CA VAL A 72 -13.90 0.44 -18.01
C VAL A 72 -14.31 1.68 -18.78
N ALA A 73 -14.68 2.73 -18.04
CA ALA A 73 -14.88 4.08 -18.56
C ALA A 73 -13.93 5.05 -17.85
N ARG A 74 -13.34 5.97 -18.63
CA ARG A 74 -12.51 7.06 -18.11
C ARG A 74 -13.20 8.39 -18.39
N LEU A 75 -13.45 9.14 -17.33
CA LEU A 75 -14.16 10.42 -17.37
C LEU A 75 -13.30 11.51 -16.77
N ARG A 76 -13.41 12.74 -17.27
CA ARG A 76 -12.80 13.94 -16.69
C ARG A 76 -13.89 14.86 -16.17
N LYS A 77 -13.69 15.36 -14.95
CA LYS A 77 -14.52 16.45 -14.43
C LYS A 77 -13.99 17.76 -15.02
N ILE A 78 -14.75 18.45 -15.86
CA ILE A 78 -14.27 19.67 -16.53
C ILE A 78 -14.57 20.97 -15.76
N SER A 79 -15.58 20.97 -14.88
CA SER A 79 -16.02 22.16 -14.16
C SER A 79 -16.44 21.84 -12.72
N SER A 80 -16.47 22.86 -11.87
CA SER A 80 -16.99 22.74 -10.51
C SER A 80 -18.51 22.57 -10.54
N LEU A 81 -19.01 21.71 -9.65
CA LEU A 81 -20.44 21.50 -9.45
C LEU A 81 -20.90 22.24 -8.18
N PRO A 82 -22.19 22.60 -8.06
CA PRO A 82 -22.74 23.16 -6.83
C PRO A 82 -22.43 22.27 -5.63
N ALA A 83 -22.02 22.88 -4.51
CA ALA A 83 -21.70 22.12 -3.31
C ALA A 83 -22.96 21.42 -2.77
N LEU A 84 -22.80 20.16 -2.35
CA LEU A 84 -23.85 19.50 -1.56
C LEU A 84 -23.93 20.11 -0.16
N PRO A 85 -25.08 20.01 0.53
CA PRO A 85 -25.19 20.36 1.94
C PRO A 85 -24.08 19.70 2.76
N ALA A 86 -23.58 20.42 3.76
CA ALA A 86 -22.56 19.89 4.65
C ALA A 86 -23.06 18.61 5.35
N PRO A 87 -22.22 17.57 5.47
CA PRO A 87 -22.60 16.35 6.14
C PRO A 87 -22.94 16.60 7.62
N THR A 88 -23.95 15.91 8.14
CA THR A 88 -24.40 16.03 9.53
C THR A 88 -23.72 15.04 10.49
N TYR A 89 -22.93 14.10 9.97
CA TYR A 89 -22.24 13.11 10.80
C TYR A 89 -21.06 13.73 11.57
N LYS A 90 -20.81 13.20 12.76
CA LYS A 90 -19.65 13.57 13.60
C LYS A 90 -18.56 12.52 13.45
N VAL A 91 -17.34 12.94 13.12
CA VAL A 91 -16.19 12.04 12.94
C VAL A 91 -15.41 11.73 14.23
N GLY A 92 -15.72 12.44 15.32
CA GLY A 92 -15.02 12.31 16.61
C GLY A 92 -13.62 12.92 16.62
N ASN A 93 -12.90 12.74 17.74
CA ASN A 93 -11.54 13.22 17.88
C ASN A 93 -10.56 12.32 17.11
N PHE A 94 -9.59 12.94 16.43
CA PHE A 94 -8.52 12.19 15.79
C PHE A 94 -7.53 11.70 16.85
N PRO A 95 -7.26 10.38 16.95
CA PRO A 95 -6.55 9.80 18.08
C PRO A 95 -5.02 9.87 17.97
N PHE A 96 -4.48 10.59 16.98
CA PHE A 96 -3.04 10.69 16.73
C PHE A 96 -2.56 12.14 16.86
N ILE A 97 -1.32 12.29 17.30
CA ILE A 97 -0.63 13.58 17.44
C ILE A 97 0.60 13.56 16.52
N PRO A 98 0.86 14.62 15.74
CA PRO A 98 2.02 14.68 14.87
C PRO A 98 3.31 14.79 15.70
N LEU A 99 4.31 13.97 15.37
CA LEU A 99 5.64 14.02 15.98
C LEU A 99 6.52 15.01 15.20
N LYS A 100 7.21 15.90 15.92
CA LYS A 100 8.05 16.95 15.33
C LYS A 100 9.34 17.18 16.14
N GLY A 101 10.30 17.86 15.53
CA GLY A 101 11.52 18.30 16.20
C GLY A 101 12.41 17.14 16.64
N ARG A 102 12.90 17.21 17.89
CA ARG A 102 13.93 16.29 18.41
C ARG A 102 13.47 14.84 18.50
N GLU A 103 12.21 14.61 18.86
CA GLU A 103 11.66 13.26 18.98
C GLU A 103 11.53 12.58 17.62
N ALA A 104 10.97 13.29 16.63
CA ALA A 104 10.90 12.81 15.25
C ALA A 104 12.29 12.48 14.70
N LEU A 105 13.28 13.36 14.91
CA LEU A 105 14.66 13.13 14.47
C LEU A 105 15.27 11.88 15.11
N HIS A 106 15.05 11.66 16.41
CA HIS A 106 15.53 10.47 17.11
C HIS A 106 14.93 9.19 16.51
N ILE A 107 13.62 9.18 16.25
CA ILE A 107 12.93 8.04 15.63
C ILE A 107 13.47 7.77 14.23
N THR A 108 13.63 8.81 13.40
CA THR A 108 14.18 8.68 12.05
C THR A 108 15.61 8.12 12.07
N GLN A 109 16.46 8.60 12.99
CA GLN A 109 17.82 8.08 13.14
C GLN A 109 17.83 6.61 13.60
N ALA A 110 17.00 6.26 14.58
CA ALA A 110 16.87 4.89 15.06
C ALA A 110 16.35 3.93 13.97
N ALA A 111 15.41 4.38 13.15
CA ALA A 111 14.86 3.61 12.03
C ALA A 111 15.90 3.43 10.91
N SER A 112 16.62 4.51 10.56
CA SER A 112 17.69 4.45 9.56
C SER A 112 18.83 3.51 9.99
N ALA A 113 19.14 3.42 11.28
CA ALA A 113 20.17 2.51 11.79
C ALA A 113 19.83 1.02 11.61
N VAL A 114 18.54 0.69 11.47
CA VAL A 114 18.06 -0.66 11.15
C VAL A 114 17.63 -0.81 9.69
N GLY A 115 17.96 0.17 8.84
CA GLY A 115 17.73 0.14 7.40
C GLY A 115 16.34 0.58 6.92
N LEU A 116 15.51 1.17 7.80
CA LEU A 116 14.18 1.69 7.43
C LEU A 116 14.29 3.15 7.01
N LEU A 117 13.86 3.46 5.79
CA LEU A 117 13.98 4.78 5.18
C LEU A 117 12.64 5.24 4.58
N TRP A 118 12.37 6.54 4.63
CA TRP A 118 11.22 7.16 3.96
C TRP A 118 11.55 8.59 3.55
N ASP A 119 10.75 9.13 2.63
CA ASP A 119 10.88 10.50 2.11
C ASP A 119 9.98 11.50 2.86
N GLU A 120 10.00 12.76 2.42
CA GLU A 120 9.17 13.83 2.98
C GLU A 120 7.66 13.66 2.76
N ASN A 121 7.24 12.71 1.90
CA ASN A 121 5.83 12.41 1.69
C ASN A 121 5.22 11.65 2.86
N LEU A 122 6.03 11.11 3.78
CA LEU A 122 5.58 10.44 4.98
C LEU A 122 5.94 11.26 6.24
N ARG A 123 4.96 11.44 7.13
CA ARG A 123 5.13 12.17 8.39
C ARG A 123 4.91 11.25 9.59
N LEU A 124 5.69 11.46 10.66
CA LEU A 124 5.55 10.71 11.90
C LEU A 124 4.37 11.21 12.73
N TRP A 125 3.58 10.25 13.21
CA TRP A 125 2.46 10.47 14.12
C TRP A 125 2.53 9.46 15.26
N GLN A 126 1.96 9.82 16.41
CA GLN A 126 1.95 8.98 17.59
C GLN A 126 0.54 8.79 18.14
N ARG A 127 0.26 7.58 18.61
CA ARG A 127 -0.87 7.26 19.47
C ARG A 127 -0.37 6.36 20.60
N GLU A 128 -0.35 6.90 21.82
CA GLU A 128 0.21 6.22 22.98
C GLU A 128 1.66 5.74 22.72
N LYS A 129 1.89 4.42 22.72
CA LYS A 129 3.19 3.80 22.40
C LYS A 129 3.38 3.52 20.91
N GLU A 130 2.36 3.72 20.09
CA GLU A 130 2.46 3.42 18.66
C GLU A 130 3.01 4.61 17.90
N VAL A 131 3.99 4.34 17.04
CA VAL A 131 4.56 5.29 16.10
C VAL A 131 4.12 4.89 14.69
N TRP A 132 3.56 5.84 13.96
CA TRP A 132 2.97 5.65 12.64
C TRP A 132 3.56 6.64 11.62
N LEU A 133 3.56 6.24 10.35
CA LEU A 133 3.89 7.09 9.21
C LEU A 133 2.64 7.34 8.38
N PHE A 134 2.19 8.59 8.30
CA PHE A 134 1.05 8.99 7.48
C PHE A 134 1.50 9.72 6.22
N PRO A 135 0.86 9.49 5.06
CA PRO A 135 1.09 10.30 3.87
C PRO A 135 0.72 11.77 4.11
N ALA A 136 1.60 12.71 3.79
CA ALA A 136 1.37 14.14 3.96
C ALA A 136 0.09 14.61 3.24
N ALA A 137 -0.23 14.02 2.08
CA ALA A 137 -1.43 14.33 1.31
C ALA A 137 -2.75 14.03 2.07
N ILE A 138 -2.74 13.07 3.02
CA ILE A 138 -3.94 12.67 3.75
C ILE A 138 -4.32 13.67 4.85
N GLU A 139 -3.41 14.56 5.25
CA GLU A 139 -3.65 15.49 6.37
C GLU A 139 -4.86 16.39 6.14
N SER A 140 -5.09 16.79 4.88
CA SER A 140 -6.24 17.62 4.49
C SER A 140 -7.60 16.92 4.65
N LEU A 141 -7.61 15.60 4.85
CA LEU A 141 -8.80 14.77 5.06
C LEU A 141 -9.02 14.43 6.54
N ILE A 142 -8.06 14.71 7.42
CA ILE A 142 -8.22 14.51 8.86
C ILE A 142 -9.34 15.42 9.37
N GLY A 143 -10.29 14.85 10.11
CA GLY A 143 -11.48 15.56 10.59
C GLY A 143 -12.62 15.68 9.57
N LYS A 144 -12.43 15.22 8.32
CA LYS A 144 -13.51 15.16 7.31
C LYS A 144 -14.19 13.80 7.25
N VAL A 145 -13.46 12.72 7.51
CA VAL A 145 -13.98 11.34 7.53
C VAL A 145 -13.38 10.57 8.69
N ARG A 146 -14.07 9.51 9.13
CA ARG A 146 -13.50 8.55 10.07
C ARG A 146 -12.67 7.53 9.30
N PHE A 147 -11.40 7.41 9.65
CA PHE A 147 -10.51 6.45 9.03
C PHE A 147 -10.51 5.13 9.80
N SER A 148 -10.55 4.01 9.06
CA SER A 148 -10.30 2.68 9.63
C SER A 148 -8.81 2.48 9.93
N ARG A 149 -7.95 2.96 9.02
CA ARG A 149 -6.49 2.93 9.11
C ARG A 149 -5.90 4.07 8.28
N LEU A 150 -4.81 4.68 8.74
CA LEU A 150 -4.01 5.60 7.93
C LEU A 150 -2.56 5.17 7.94
N GLY A 151 -1.96 5.13 6.76
CA GLY A 151 -0.53 4.89 6.61
C GLY A 151 -0.05 3.58 7.24
N ILE A 152 1.19 3.60 7.69
CA ILE A 152 1.96 2.42 8.08
C ILE A 152 2.32 2.51 9.57
N LYS A 153 2.08 1.44 10.34
CA LYS A 153 2.56 1.38 11.73
C LYS A 153 4.06 1.11 11.71
N LEU A 154 4.87 2.10 12.06
CA LEU A 154 6.33 2.01 12.01
C LEU A 154 6.88 1.16 13.15
N ALA A 155 6.44 1.45 14.38
CA ALA A 155 6.96 0.81 15.58
C ALA A 155 6.00 0.90 16.77
N GLU A 156 6.31 0.11 17.79
CA GLU A 156 5.83 0.33 19.16
C GLU A 156 7.01 0.73 20.05
N SER A 157 6.90 1.85 20.74
CA SER A 157 7.88 2.32 21.70
C SER A 157 7.80 1.54 23.01
N HIS A 158 8.97 1.28 23.59
CA HIS A 158 9.12 0.69 24.92
C HIS A 158 10.34 1.32 25.61
N ASN A 159 10.55 1.01 26.89
CA ASN A 159 11.54 1.70 27.73
C ASN A 159 12.99 1.68 27.19
N LYS A 160 13.32 0.77 26.28
CA LYS A 160 14.67 0.55 25.74
C LYS A 160 14.76 0.79 24.22
N GLY A 161 13.74 1.38 23.59
CA GLY A 161 13.76 1.70 22.16
C GLY A 161 12.45 1.33 21.46
N TYR A 162 12.58 0.79 20.25
CA TYR A 162 11.46 0.56 19.34
C TYR A 162 11.36 -0.91 18.94
N ARG A 163 10.13 -1.41 18.93
CA ARG A 163 9.79 -2.68 18.28
C ARG A 163 9.24 -2.36 16.90
N TRP A 164 10.13 -2.41 15.91
CA TRP A 164 9.79 -2.19 14.50
C TRP A 164 8.76 -3.23 14.03
N GLN A 165 7.79 -2.77 13.24
CA GLN A 165 6.74 -3.65 12.73
C GLN A 165 7.15 -4.32 11.43
N HIS A 166 6.67 -5.53 11.22
CA HIS A 166 6.95 -6.30 10.00
C HIS A 166 6.53 -5.54 8.74
N GLU A 167 5.33 -4.95 8.74
CA GLU A 167 4.81 -4.17 7.59
C GLU A 167 5.72 -2.99 7.21
N ALA A 168 6.26 -2.28 8.22
CA ALA A 168 7.16 -1.17 7.96
C ALA A 168 8.50 -1.67 7.42
N THR A 169 8.94 -2.85 7.86
CA THR A 169 10.15 -3.48 7.30
C THR A 169 9.96 -3.85 5.84
N VAL A 170 8.83 -4.49 5.50
CA VAL A 170 8.54 -4.86 4.11
C VAL A 170 8.42 -3.63 3.21
N ALA A 171 7.83 -2.54 3.70
CA ALA A 171 7.60 -1.34 2.90
C ALA A 171 8.80 -0.39 2.79
N LEU A 172 9.65 -0.30 3.82
CA LEU A 172 10.62 0.79 3.99
C LEU A 172 12.07 0.32 4.07
N ALA A 173 12.34 -0.98 4.20
CA ALA A 173 13.69 -1.46 4.35
C ALA A 173 14.48 -1.34 3.05
N CYS A 174 15.71 -0.81 3.14
CA CYS A 174 16.68 -0.84 2.05
C CYS A 174 17.35 -2.23 2.01
N PRO A 175 17.15 -3.04 0.95
CA PRO A 175 17.70 -4.41 0.91
C PRO A 175 19.23 -4.44 0.90
N ASN A 176 19.86 -3.37 0.40
CA ASN A 176 21.31 -3.22 0.35
C ASN A 176 21.91 -2.60 1.62
N HIS A 177 21.15 -2.54 2.71
CA HIS A 177 21.63 -2.02 3.98
C HIS A 177 22.81 -2.86 4.52
N ALA A 178 23.77 -2.22 5.17
CA ALA A 178 24.99 -2.88 5.68
C ALA A 178 24.75 -3.99 6.72
N HIS A 179 23.51 -4.12 7.20
CA HIS A 179 23.09 -5.11 8.20
C HIS A 179 22.09 -6.13 7.61
N ALA A 180 22.00 -6.20 6.29
CA ALA A 180 21.22 -7.21 5.60
C ALA A 180 21.90 -8.58 5.68
N LEU A 181 21.10 -9.61 5.94
CA LEU A 181 21.46 -11.02 5.86
C LEU A 181 20.61 -11.67 4.77
N GLU A 182 21.25 -11.97 3.65
CA GLU A 182 20.64 -12.69 2.54
C GLU A 182 20.52 -14.17 2.88
N LEU A 183 19.29 -14.68 2.90
CA LEU A 183 19.00 -16.08 3.17
C LEU A 183 19.22 -16.94 1.93
N SER A 184 19.70 -18.17 2.16
CA SER A 184 19.55 -19.24 1.17
C SER A 184 18.08 -19.63 0.98
N PRO A 185 17.72 -20.33 -0.12
CA PRO A 185 16.36 -20.84 -0.30
C PRO A 185 15.87 -21.72 0.85
N GLN A 186 16.74 -22.55 1.42
CA GLN A 186 16.41 -23.40 2.56
C GLN A 186 16.13 -22.59 3.84
N GLU A 187 16.95 -21.58 4.13
CA GLU A 187 16.73 -20.70 5.28
C GLU A 187 15.48 -19.85 5.09
N ALA A 188 15.22 -19.35 3.88
CA ALA A 188 13.98 -18.64 3.57
C ALA A 188 12.74 -19.51 3.79
N GLU A 189 12.82 -20.82 3.50
CA GLU A 189 11.72 -21.76 3.76
C GLU A 189 11.44 -21.87 5.26
N GLU A 190 12.49 -22.04 6.05
CA GLU A 190 12.37 -22.11 7.52
C GLU A 190 11.86 -20.78 8.10
N TRP A 191 12.26 -19.65 7.53
CA TRP A 191 11.78 -18.32 7.93
C TRP A 191 10.26 -18.20 7.76
N TYR A 192 9.73 -18.56 6.58
CA TYR A 192 8.29 -18.54 6.30
C TYR A 192 7.48 -19.57 7.11
N ARG A 193 8.15 -20.63 7.59
CA ARG A 193 7.58 -21.60 8.56
C ARG A 193 7.64 -21.10 10.02
N GLY A 194 8.06 -19.86 10.24
CA GLY A 194 8.13 -19.25 11.57
C GLY A 194 9.27 -19.81 12.44
N ARG A 195 10.30 -20.40 11.83
CA ARG A 195 11.43 -21.01 12.55
C ARG A 195 12.64 -20.09 12.54
N ASP A 196 13.45 -20.23 13.59
CA ASP A 196 14.70 -19.48 13.74
C ASP A 196 15.75 -19.94 12.72
N ILE A 197 16.59 -19.01 12.26
CA ILE A 197 17.64 -19.29 11.28
C ILE A 197 19.00 -19.43 11.96
N TYR A 198 19.81 -20.37 11.48
CA TYR A 198 21.16 -20.63 11.98
C TYR A 198 22.16 -20.42 10.83
N PRO A 199 22.51 -19.15 10.53
CA PRO A 199 23.36 -18.85 9.38
C PRO A 199 24.79 -19.35 9.62
N GLN A 200 25.48 -19.73 8.55
CA GLN A 200 26.89 -20.13 8.62
C GLN A 200 27.79 -18.96 9.06
N THR A 201 27.50 -17.75 8.56
CA THR A 201 28.17 -16.52 8.97
C THR A 201 27.23 -15.73 9.87
N ILE A 202 27.61 -15.62 11.14
CA ILE A 202 26.82 -14.91 12.15
C ILE A 202 27.00 -13.39 11.94
N PRO A 203 25.92 -12.61 11.76
CA PRO A 203 26.01 -11.16 11.68
C PRO A 203 26.66 -10.56 12.93
N ALA A 204 27.47 -9.51 12.75
CA ALA A 204 28.12 -8.82 13.87
C ALA A 204 27.15 -7.96 14.71
N VAL A 205 26.00 -7.59 14.13
CA VAL A 205 25.00 -6.73 14.74
C VAL A 205 23.84 -7.53 15.34
N ASP A 206 23.16 -6.93 16.32
CA ASP A 206 22.05 -7.58 17.00
C ASP A 206 20.73 -7.45 16.25
N ASP A 207 20.45 -6.30 15.63
CA ASP A 207 19.28 -6.11 14.76
C ASP A 207 19.71 -6.39 13.31
N VAL A 208 19.09 -7.40 12.70
CA VAL A 208 19.46 -7.95 11.39
C VAL A 208 18.29 -7.80 10.44
N LEU A 209 18.50 -7.17 9.29
CA LEU A 209 17.51 -7.14 8.22
C LEU A 209 17.61 -8.44 7.43
N VAL A 210 16.58 -9.28 7.47
CA VAL A 210 16.57 -10.55 6.76
C VAL A 210 16.04 -10.32 5.35
N THR A 211 16.79 -10.77 4.34
CA THR A 211 16.42 -10.63 2.92
C THR A 211 16.42 -11.98 2.20
N PHE A 212 15.66 -12.08 1.11
CA PHE A 212 15.73 -13.20 0.17
C PHE A 212 15.44 -12.69 -1.23
N GLN A 213 16.28 -13.06 -2.19
CA GLN A 213 16.29 -12.51 -3.54
C GLN A 213 16.39 -10.97 -3.53
N TYR A 214 17.19 -10.43 -2.60
CA TYR A 214 17.32 -8.99 -2.37
C TYR A 214 16.00 -8.28 -2.04
N GLN A 215 15.02 -9.00 -1.48
CA GLN A 215 13.76 -8.43 -0.98
C GLN A 215 13.68 -8.57 0.55
N PRO A 216 13.19 -7.55 1.27
CA PRO A 216 13.11 -7.58 2.72
C PRO A 216 12.03 -8.56 3.20
N LEU A 217 12.41 -9.52 4.03
CA LEU A 217 11.50 -10.48 4.66
C LEU A 217 11.11 -10.08 6.09
N GLY A 218 11.94 -9.30 6.77
CA GLY A 218 11.65 -8.83 8.12
C GLY A 218 12.89 -8.42 8.90
N LEU A 219 12.69 -7.79 10.04
CA LEU A 219 13.76 -7.38 10.94
C LEU A 219 13.81 -8.35 12.12
N ALA A 220 14.95 -8.99 12.31
CA ALA A 220 15.16 -10.06 13.28
C ALA A 220 16.19 -9.66 14.34
N LYS A 221 16.17 -10.36 15.48
CA LYS A 221 17.23 -10.23 16.48
C LYS A 221 18.15 -11.42 16.46
N ARG A 222 19.45 -11.17 16.43
CA ARG A 222 20.49 -12.17 16.69
C ARG A 222 20.51 -12.51 18.18
N ILE A 223 20.48 -13.79 18.49
CA ILE A 223 20.58 -14.32 19.86
C ILE A 223 21.63 -15.41 19.87
N GLY A 224 22.86 -15.07 20.23
CA GLY A 224 24.00 -16.00 20.13
C GLY A 224 24.28 -16.37 18.68
N SER A 225 24.09 -17.65 18.33
CA SER A 225 24.30 -18.19 16.98
C SER A 225 23.05 -18.26 16.10
N ARG A 226 21.88 -17.86 16.61
CA ARG A 226 20.62 -17.91 15.85
C ARG A 226 20.07 -16.52 15.56
N ILE A 227 19.34 -16.41 14.46
CA ILE A 227 18.50 -15.27 14.11
C ILE A 227 17.08 -15.64 14.51
N LYS A 228 16.56 -14.94 15.53
CA LYS A 228 15.22 -15.19 16.06
C LYS A 228 14.17 -14.76 15.05
N ASN A 229 13.27 -15.67 14.70
CA ASN A 229 12.17 -15.42 13.79
C ASN A 229 11.24 -14.34 14.38
N SER A 230 10.95 -13.34 13.55
CA SER A 230 10.02 -12.26 13.84
C SER A 230 8.88 -12.17 12.83
N TYR A 231 8.75 -13.18 11.97
CA TYR A 231 7.71 -13.25 10.96
C TYR A 231 6.33 -13.36 11.65
N PRO A 232 5.32 -12.58 11.23
CA PRO A 232 4.02 -12.58 11.88
C PRO A 232 3.39 -13.98 11.87
N ARG A 233 2.90 -14.44 13.02
CA ARG A 233 2.40 -15.82 13.19
C ARG A 233 1.21 -16.13 12.29
N GLU A 234 0.38 -15.12 12.05
CA GLU A 234 -0.77 -15.18 11.16
C GLU A 234 -0.40 -15.33 9.68
N LEU A 235 0.87 -15.08 9.31
CA LEU A 235 1.38 -15.24 7.95
C LEU A 235 2.24 -16.50 7.78
N VAL A 236 2.53 -17.22 8.86
CA VAL A 236 3.30 -18.47 8.84
C VAL A 236 2.60 -19.50 7.95
N ARG A 237 3.39 -20.21 7.15
CA ARG A 237 2.89 -21.15 6.15
C ARG A 237 3.29 -22.59 6.48
N ASP A 238 2.31 -23.48 6.52
CA ASP A 238 2.48 -24.90 6.87
C ASP A 238 2.59 -25.86 5.65
N GLY A 239 2.88 -25.34 4.45
CA GLY A 239 2.89 -26.10 3.19
C GLY A 239 4.24 -26.14 2.44
N LYS A 240 4.23 -26.69 1.22
CA LYS A 240 5.38 -26.63 0.30
C LYS A 240 5.50 -25.21 -0.27
N LEU A 241 6.63 -24.54 -0.01
CA LEU A 241 6.81 -23.13 -0.34
C LEU A 241 7.58 -22.87 -1.63
N PHE A 242 8.57 -23.71 -1.91
CA PHE A 242 9.37 -23.61 -3.11
C PHE A 242 9.13 -24.83 -3.99
N THR A 243 8.94 -24.61 -5.29
CA THR A 243 9.05 -25.68 -6.27
C THR A 243 10.50 -26.11 -6.27
N SER A 244 10.75 -27.34 -5.82
CA SER A 244 12.03 -27.99 -5.99
C SER A 244 12.33 -27.99 -7.49
N ASN A 245 13.24 -27.13 -7.95
CA ASN A 245 13.82 -27.30 -9.27
C ASN A 245 14.69 -28.56 -9.17
N VAL A 246 14.10 -29.69 -9.57
CA VAL A 246 14.86 -30.90 -9.92
C VAL A 246 15.36 -30.72 -11.35
#